data_AF-A0A2A4CG50-F1
#
_entry.id   AF-A0A2A4CG50-F1
#
_cell.length_a   1.000
_cell.length_b   1.000
_cell.length_c   1.000
_cell.angle_alpha   90.00
_cell.angle_beta   90.00
_cell.angle_gamma   90.00
#
_symmetry.space_group_name_H-M   'P 1'
#
loop_
_entity.id
_entity.type
_entity.pdbx_description
1 polymer ?
#
loop_
_entity_poly.entity_id
_entity_poly.type
_entity_poly.pdbx_seq_one_letter_code
_entity_poly.pdbx_strand_id
1 'polypeptide(L)'
;MDTHYVYLIACRDESKIYVKLGLTSSIQRRLSNIQTGCPHSITHAFVVRSAYREEVEGLEKLLHALLESECLRAEWYEGTKSFFATLDAVLSRINEGGFTYEELWDMPDSVSSEFEIMLHRHEFQFLRIQLPIRKGRDPIESAQNASPAEIADLLARELSAPLLRAGKLAVELQQ
;
A
#
# COMPACT_ATOMS: atom_id res chain seq x y z
N MET A 1 -20.95 8.77 6.46
CA MET A 1 -20.39 7.40 6.36
C MET A 1 -18.92 7.51 6.66
N ASP A 2 -18.46 6.86 7.72
CA ASP A 2 -17.03 6.78 8.00
C ASP A 2 -16.37 5.97 6.89
N THR A 3 -15.35 6.52 6.25
CA THR A 3 -14.66 5.83 5.16
C THR A 3 -13.41 5.15 5.73
N HIS A 4 -13.30 3.85 5.49
CA HIS A 4 -12.17 3.03 5.94
C HIS A 4 -11.28 2.70 4.75
N TYR A 5 -9.96 2.73 4.99
CA TYR A 5 -8.96 2.49 3.96
C TYR A 5 -7.92 1.48 4.45
N VAL A 6 -7.55 0.53 3.58
CA VAL A 6 -6.24 -0.10 3.65
C VAL A 6 -5.29 0.87 2.94
N TYR A 7 -4.21 1.26 3.58
CA TYR A 7 -3.18 2.08 2.93
C TYR A 7 -1.93 1.25 2.66
N LEU A 8 -1.26 1.58 1.56
CA LEU A 8 0.12 1.17 1.28
C LEU A 8 0.96 2.43 1.12
N ILE A 9 1.91 2.65 2.02
CA ILE A 9 2.79 3.82 1.98
C ILE A 9 4.21 3.33 1.78
N ALA A 10 4.79 3.68 0.63
CA ALA A 10 6.16 3.35 0.31
C ALA A 10 7.09 4.48 0.69
N CYS A 11 8.07 4.14 1.53
CA CYS A 11 9.19 4.98 1.88
C CYS A 11 10.44 4.44 1.19
N ARG A 12 11.32 5.34 0.76
CA ARG A 12 12.54 4.97 0.05
C ARG A 12 13.79 5.35 0.83
N ASP A 13 14.71 4.40 0.88
CA ASP A 13 16.08 4.53 1.39
C ASP A 13 17.09 4.39 0.24
N GLU A 14 18.40 4.45 0.54
CA GLU A 14 19.46 4.45 -0.47
C GLU A 14 19.41 3.28 -1.46
N SER A 15 19.08 2.09 -0.96
CA SER A 15 19.07 0.84 -1.75
C SER A 15 17.80 0.03 -1.59
N LYS A 16 16.87 0.47 -0.74
CA LYS A 16 15.68 -0.30 -0.35
C LYS A 16 14.41 0.54 -0.41
N ILE A 17 13.31 -0.16 -0.65
CA ILE A 17 11.96 0.38 -0.47
C ILE A 17 11.39 -0.32 0.75
N TYR A 18 10.79 0.47 1.64
CA TYR A 18 10.02 -0.02 2.77
C TYR A 18 8.56 0.31 2.54
N VAL A 19 7.69 -0.69 2.62
CA VAL A 19 6.26 -0.50 2.45
C VAL A 19 5.58 -0.67 3.80
N LYS A 20 4.82 0.35 4.21
CA LYS A 20 3.93 0.25 5.36
C LYS A 20 2.53 -0.08 4.90
N LEU A 21 1.95 -1.13 5.48
CA LEU A 21 0.57 -1.52 5.27
C LEU A 21 -0.25 -1.29 6.53
N GLY A 22 -1.52 -0.93 6.40
CA GLY A 22 -2.43 -0.96 7.55
C GLY A 22 -3.73 -0.20 7.32
N LEU A 23 -4.47 0.01 8.41
CA LEU A 23 -5.79 0.65 8.37
C LEU A 23 -5.77 2.12 8.76
N THR A 24 -6.63 2.91 8.12
CA THR A 24 -6.93 4.26 8.59
C THR A 24 -8.30 4.76 8.14
N SER A 25 -8.85 5.70 8.92
CA SER A 25 -10.00 6.53 8.52
C SER A 25 -9.59 7.92 8.03
N SER A 26 -8.30 8.29 8.15
CA SER A 26 -7.78 9.59 7.71
C SER A 26 -6.37 9.45 7.12
N ILE A 27 -6.32 9.42 5.79
CA ILE A 27 -5.08 9.31 5.02
C ILE A 27 -4.17 10.51 5.24
N GLN A 28 -4.74 11.71 5.34
CA GLN A 28 -3.96 12.92 5.65
C GLN A 28 -3.24 12.81 6.99
N ARG A 29 -3.94 12.39 8.06
CA ARG A 29 -3.36 12.21 9.38
C ARG A 29 -2.31 11.10 9.37
N ARG A 30 -2.60 9.98 8.70
CA ARG A 30 -1.68 8.83 8.62
C ARG A 30 -0.37 9.20 7.90
N LEU A 31 -0.45 9.87 6.75
CA LEU A 31 0.72 10.34 6.00
C LEU A 31 1.54 11.34 6.81
N SER A 32 0.88 12.30 7.47
CA SER A 32 1.56 13.25 8.36
C SER A 32 2.30 12.54 9.50
N ASN A 33 1.67 11.58 10.17
CA ASN A 33 2.28 10.84 11.27
C ASN A 33 3.50 10.02 10.81
N ILE A 34 3.39 9.34 9.67
CA ILE A 34 4.51 8.56 9.11
C ILE A 34 5.64 9.48 8.70
N GLN A 35 5.36 10.61 8.05
CA GLN A 35 6.39 11.57 7.65
C GLN A 35 7.16 12.16 8.85
N THR A 36 6.49 12.35 9.99
CA THR A 36 7.17 12.81 11.22
C THR A 36 7.93 11.72 11.96
N GLY A 37 7.54 10.45 11.81
CA GLY A 37 8.11 9.32 12.55
C GLY A 37 9.07 8.42 11.76
N CYS A 38 9.09 8.54 10.43
CA CYS A 38 9.92 7.75 9.54
C CYS A 38 11.11 8.59 9.04
N PRO A 39 12.35 8.10 9.15
CA PRO A 39 13.53 8.83 8.64
C PRO A 39 13.61 8.84 7.11
N HIS A 40 12.85 7.98 6.43
CA HIS A 40 12.85 7.82 4.99
C HIS A 40 11.75 8.66 4.33
N SER A 41 12.02 9.17 3.13
CA SER A 41 11.05 9.97 2.39
C SER A 41 9.95 9.09 1.81
N ILE A 42 8.70 9.51 1.99
CA ILE A 42 7.54 8.87 1.34
C ILE A 42 7.63 9.18 -0.16
N THR A 43 7.70 8.15 -0.99
CA THR A 43 7.71 8.28 -2.45
C THR A 43 6.32 8.06 -3.03
N HIS A 44 5.59 7.09 -2.49
CA HIS A 44 4.26 6.71 -2.99
C HIS A 44 3.31 6.39 -1.84
N ALA A 45 2.04 6.67 -2.09
CA ALA A 45 0.95 6.32 -1.19
C ALA A 45 -0.26 5.87 -2.00
N PHE A 46 -0.78 4.70 -1.66
CA PHE A 46 -1.95 4.08 -2.26
C PHE A 46 -2.97 3.75 -1.19
N VAL A 47 -4.23 3.69 -1.59
CA VAL A 47 -5.32 3.29 -0.72
C VAL A 47 -6.26 2.36 -1.45
N VAL A 48 -6.72 1.35 -0.73
CA VAL A 48 -7.81 0.49 -1.14
C VAL A 48 -9.03 0.89 -0.33
N ARG A 49 -10.09 1.29 -1.02
CA ARG A 49 -11.34 1.78 -0.43
C ARG A 49 -12.46 0.78 -0.65
N SER A 50 -13.25 0.57 0.40
CA SER A 50 -14.58 -0.05 0.33
C SER A 50 -15.60 0.77 1.14
N ALA A 51 -16.88 0.55 0.84
CA ALA A 51 -18.01 1.02 1.64
C ALA A 51 -18.19 0.23 2.95
N TYR A 52 -17.65 -0.99 3.02
CA TYR A 52 -17.78 -1.91 4.15
C TYR A 52 -16.49 -1.99 4.94
N ARG A 53 -16.58 -1.83 6.26
CA ARG A 53 -15.41 -1.81 7.13
C ARG A 53 -14.79 -3.20 7.21
N GLU A 54 -15.63 -4.22 7.27
CA GLU A 54 -15.29 -5.64 7.36
C GLU A 54 -14.43 -6.06 6.17
N GLU A 55 -14.73 -5.54 4.97
CA GLU A 55 -13.94 -5.83 3.78
C GLU A 55 -12.52 -5.25 3.86
N VAL A 56 -12.41 -4.02 4.36
CA VAL A 56 -11.10 -3.35 4.52
C VAL A 56 -10.29 -4.05 5.61
N GLU A 57 -10.92 -4.45 6.73
CA GLU A 57 -10.27 -5.20 7.81
C GLU A 57 -9.84 -6.61 7.36
N GLY A 58 -10.69 -7.32 6.61
CA GLY A 58 -10.36 -8.62 6.05
C GLY A 58 -9.22 -8.55 5.04
N LEU A 59 -9.23 -7.54 4.17
CA LEU A 59 -8.18 -7.36 3.16
C LEU A 59 -6.83 -7.04 3.82
N GLU A 60 -6.82 -6.20 4.85
CA GLU A 60 -5.59 -5.86 5.57
C GLU A 60 -4.96 -7.09 6.22
N LYS A 61 -5.74 -7.88 6.95
CA LYS A 61 -5.27 -9.11 7.58
C LYS A 61 -4.80 -10.15 6.55
N LEU A 62 -5.54 -10.30 5.44
CA LEU A 62 -5.14 -11.19 4.34
C LEU A 62 -3.78 -10.77 3.77
N LEU A 63 -3.59 -9.47 3.51
CA LEU A 63 -2.31 -8.94 3.04
C LEU A 63 -1.19 -9.16 4.07
N HIS A 64 -1.46 -8.98 5.37
CA HIS A 64 -0.48 -9.25 6.42
C HIS A 64 -0.05 -10.72 6.46
N ALA A 65 -1.00 -11.65 6.32
CA ALA A 65 -0.75 -13.09 6.30
C ALA A 65 0.05 -13.51 5.05
N LEU A 66 -0.37 -13.07 3.87
CA LEU A 66 0.27 -13.48 2.61
C LEU A 66 1.64 -12.83 2.38
N LEU A 67 1.91 -11.69 3.02
CA LEU A 67 3.19 -10.97 2.91
C LEU A 67 4.09 -11.21 4.13
N GLU A 68 3.72 -12.12 5.05
CA GLU A 68 4.43 -12.35 6.32
C GLU A 68 5.93 -12.62 6.12
N SER A 69 6.31 -13.34 5.05
CA SER A 69 7.71 -13.65 4.74
C SER A 69 8.58 -12.42 4.46
N GLU A 70 7.96 -11.32 4.03
CA GLU A 70 8.62 -10.05 3.71
C GLU A 70 8.47 -9.02 4.86
N CYS A 71 7.83 -9.42 5.96
CA CYS A 71 7.59 -8.57 7.12
C CYS A 71 8.91 -8.32 7.88
N LEU A 72 9.25 -7.04 8.04
CA LEU A 72 10.41 -6.62 8.83
C LEU A 72 10.03 -6.49 10.30
N ARG A 73 8.99 -5.70 10.58
CA ARG A 73 8.52 -5.43 11.93
C ARG A 73 7.12 -4.82 11.92
N ALA A 74 6.20 -5.50 12.61
CA ALA A 74 4.79 -5.10 12.71
C ALA A 74 4.18 -4.90 11.31
N GLU A 75 3.84 -3.66 10.98
CA GLU A 75 3.17 -3.27 9.73
C GLU A 75 4.14 -2.85 8.61
N TRP A 76 5.45 -3.10 8.76
CA TRP A 76 6.48 -2.70 7.80
C TRP A 76 7.08 -3.89 7.08
N TYR A 77 7.21 -3.74 5.76
CA TYR A 77 7.67 -4.76 4.81
C TYR A 77 8.85 -4.26 3.99
N GLU A 78 9.72 -5.19 3.58
CA GLU A 78 10.72 -4.90 2.55
C GLU A 78 10.08 -5.03 1.15
N GLY A 79 10.22 -4.01 0.32
CA GLY A 79 9.69 -3.96 -1.04
C GLY A 79 10.53 -4.78 -2.01
N THR A 80 10.50 -6.10 -1.86
CA THR A 80 11.18 -7.06 -2.74
C THR A 80 10.37 -7.36 -4.00
N LYS A 81 10.98 -8.03 -4.99
CA LYS A 81 10.24 -8.52 -6.17
C LYS A 81 9.14 -9.50 -5.78
N SER A 82 9.40 -10.35 -4.78
CA SER A 82 8.43 -11.28 -4.20
C SER A 82 7.24 -10.53 -3.61
N PHE A 83 7.51 -9.53 -2.77
CA PHE A 83 6.48 -8.65 -2.20
C PHE A 83 5.57 -8.04 -3.28
N PHE A 84 6.15 -7.44 -4.33
CA PHE A 84 5.34 -6.78 -5.37
C PHE A 84 4.54 -7.77 -6.21
N ALA A 85 5.09 -8.96 -6.50
CA ALA A 85 4.37 -10.00 -7.22
C ALA A 85 3.19 -10.55 -6.41
N THR A 86 3.39 -10.81 -5.10
CA THR A 86 2.32 -11.24 -4.21
C THR A 86 1.25 -10.16 -4.06
N LEU A 87 1.65 -8.89 -3.91
CA LEU A 87 0.71 -7.78 -3.82
C LEU A 87 -0.17 -7.68 -5.07
N ASP A 88 0.42 -7.70 -6.26
CA ASP A 88 -0.33 -7.67 -7.53
C ASP A 88 -1.30 -8.84 -7.65
N ALA A 89 -0.83 -10.06 -7.34
CA ALA A 89 -1.65 -11.27 -7.40
C ALA A 89 -2.87 -11.18 -6.48
N VAL A 90 -2.68 -10.73 -5.23
CA VAL A 90 -3.79 -10.59 -4.27
C VAL A 90 -4.76 -9.50 -4.71
N LEU A 91 -4.26 -8.30 -5.02
CA LEU A 91 -5.12 -7.17 -5.38
C LEU A 91 -5.86 -7.38 -6.71
N SER A 92 -5.30 -8.14 -7.65
CA SER A 92 -5.99 -8.53 -8.88
C SER A 92 -7.10 -9.54 -8.60
N ARG A 93 -6.83 -10.57 -7.79
CA ARG A 93 -7.78 -11.66 -7.52
C ARG A 93 -8.97 -11.26 -6.67
N ILE A 94 -8.80 -10.34 -5.70
CA ILE A 94 -9.91 -9.91 -4.81
C ILE A 94 -11.08 -9.29 -5.59
N ASN A 95 -10.80 -8.58 -6.68
CA ASN A 95 -11.85 -7.98 -7.51
C ASN A 95 -12.35 -8.93 -8.61
N GLU A 96 -11.61 -10.00 -8.90
CA GLU A 96 -12.01 -11.01 -9.88
C GLU A 96 -12.81 -12.16 -9.25
N GLY A 97 -12.63 -12.41 -7.95
CA GLY A 97 -13.22 -13.56 -7.24
C GLY A 97 -12.50 -14.87 -7.56
N GLY A 98 -11.17 -14.82 -7.69
CA GLY A 98 -10.36 -15.86 -8.33
C GLY A 98 -9.50 -16.75 -7.42
N PHE A 99 -9.74 -16.78 -6.10
CA PHE A 99 -9.01 -17.68 -5.20
C PHE A 99 -9.45 -19.13 -5.39
N THR A 100 -8.50 -20.07 -5.38
CA THR A 100 -8.81 -21.50 -5.60
C THR A 100 -9.26 -22.18 -4.30
N TYR A 101 -9.89 -23.35 -4.44
CA TYR A 101 -10.33 -24.15 -3.28
C TYR A 101 -9.15 -24.57 -2.40
N GLU A 102 -8.00 -24.88 -3.00
CA GLU A 102 -6.78 -25.25 -2.28
C GLU A 102 -6.26 -24.07 -1.45
N GLU A 103 -6.24 -22.86 -2.01
CA GLU A 103 -5.83 -21.64 -1.31
C GLU A 103 -6.75 -21.31 -0.13
N LEU A 104 -8.05 -21.58 -0.28
CA LEU A 104 -9.02 -21.45 0.80
C LEU A 104 -8.82 -22.50 1.90
N TRP A 105 -8.40 -23.71 1.53
CA TRP A 105 -8.20 -24.82 2.46
C TRP A 105 -6.92 -24.68 3.30
N ASP A 106 -5.91 -24.01 2.76
CA ASP A 106 -4.65 -23.73 3.46
C ASP A 106 -4.78 -22.57 4.47
N MET A 107 -5.90 -21.85 4.48
CA MET A 107 -6.19 -20.84 5.49
C MET A 107 -6.54 -21.49 6.84
N PRO A 108 -6.10 -20.94 7.99
CA PRO A 108 -6.46 -21.46 9.30
C PRO A 108 -7.99 -21.52 9.48
N ASP A 109 -8.49 -22.60 10.11
CA ASP A 109 -9.90 -23.01 10.30
C ASP A 109 -10.86 -22.00 10.99
N SER A 110 -10.50 -20.72 11.09
CA SER A 110 -11.41 -19.68 11.57
C SER A 110 -12.21 -19.07 10.42
N VAL A 111 -13.53 -18.99 10.57
CA VAL A 111 -14.40 -18.09 9.78
C VAL A 111 -14.01 -16.64 10.13
N SER A 112 -12.91 -16.17 9.57
CA SER A 112 -12.34 -14.84 9.79
C SER A 112 -12.65 -13.94 8.60
N SER A 113 -12.53 -12.63 8.79
CA SER A 113 -12.82 -11.62 7.77
C SER A 113 -11.97 -11.81 6.51
N GLU A 114 -10.79 -12.42 6.63
CA GLU A 114 -9.88 -12.80 5.56
C GLU A 114 -10.49 -13.85 4.62
N PHE A 115 -11.19 -14.83 5.19
CA PHE A 115 -11.83 -15.91 4.43
C PHE A 115 -12.99 -15.38 3.59
N GLU A 116 -13.79 -14.48 4.15
CA GLU A 116 -14.85 -13.76 3.43
C GLU A 116 -14.30 -12.99 2.21
N ILE A 117 -13.11 -12.38 2.36
CA ILE A 117 -12.43 -11.69 1.25
C ILE A 117 -12.01 -12.64 0.12
N MET A 118 -11.63 -13.85 0.46
CA MET A 118 -11.19 -14.83 -0.54
C MET A 118 -12.37 -15.53 -1.24
N LEU A 119 -13.51 -15.69 -0.56
CA LEU A 119 -14.70 -16.36 -1.10
C LEU A 119 -15.48 -15.54 -2.12
N HIS A 120 -15.41 -14.21 -2.01
CA HIS A 120 -16.28 -13.32 -2.75
C HIS A 120 -15.52 -12.44 -3.72
N ARG A 121 -16.24 -12.03 -4.77
CA ARG A 121 -15.79 -10.96 -5.65
C ARG A 121 -16.11 -9.64 -4.97
N HIS A 122 -15.10 -8.79 -4.84
CA HIS A 122 -15.25 -7.45 -4.29
C HIS A 122 -15.16 -6.38 -5.39
N GLU A 123 -15.59 -5.16 -5.05
CA GLU A 123 -15.46 -3.99 -5.91
C GLU A 123 -14.57 -2.94 -5.23
N PHE A 124 -13.39 -3.36 -4.78
CA PHE A 124 -12.45 -2.46 -4.16
C PHE A 124 -11.99 -1.39 -5.15
N GLN A 125 -11.96 -0.14 -4.69
CA GLN A 125 -11.38 0.97 -5.42
C GLN A 125 -9.93 1.15 -5.01
N PHE A 126 -9.03 0.97 -5.98
CA PHE A 126 -7.60 1.19 -5.82
C PHE A 126 -7.26 2.61 -6.26
N LEU A 127 -6.74 3.40 -5.33
CA LEU A 127 -6.47 4.81 -5.55
C LEU A 127 -5.02 5.14 -5.20
N ARG A 128 -4.36 5.89 -6.07
CA ARG A 128 -3.05 6.50 -5.85
C ARG A 128 -3.23 7.93 -5.36
N ILE A 129 -2.61 8.23 -4.21
CA ILE A 129 -2.59 9.58 -3.64
C ILE A 129 -1.53 10.43 -4.33
N GLN A 130 -1.87 11.68 -4.64
CA GLN A 130 -0.92 12.66 -5.16
C GLN A 130 -0.08 13.25 -4.01
N LEU A 131 1.24 13.14 -4.14
CA LEU A 131 2.21 13.72 -3.22
C LEU A 131 2.96 14.89 -3.88
N PRO A 132 3.39 15.93 -3.12
CA PRO A 132 3.09 16.16 -1.70
C PRO A 132 1.62 16.57 -1.47
N ILE A 133 1.10 16.27 -0.28
CA ILE A 133 -0.28 16.63 0.08
C ILE A 133 -0.41 18.15 0.18
N ARG A 134 -1.44 18.71 -0.46
CA ARG A 134 -1.77 20.14 -0.34
C ARG A 134 -2.52 20.39 0.97
N LYS A 135 -2.09 21.40 1.74
CA LYS A 135 -2.78 21.80 2.98
C LYS A 135 -4.24 22.18 2.69
N GLY A 136 -5.15 21.68 3.53
CA GLY A 136 -6.57 22.05 3.50
C GLY A 136 -7.42 21.35 2.44
N ARG A 137 -6.88 20.33 1.74
CA ARG A 137 -7.65 19.45 0.85
C ARG A 137 -7.58 18.01 1.33
N ASP A 138 -8.67 17.27 1.17
CA ASP A 138 -8.67 15.83 1.39
C ASP A 138 -7.81 15.16 0.28
N PRO A 139 -6.76 14.40 0.63
CA PRO A 139 -5.93 13.71 -0.35
C PRO A 139 -6.71 12.81 -1.31
N ILE A 140 -7.87 12.28 -0.87
CA ILE A 140 -8.73 11.41 -1.65
C ILE A 140 -9.38 12.14 -2.83
N GLU A 141 -9.71 13.43 -2.70
CA GLU A 141 -10.34 14.22 -3.78
C GLU A 141 -9.44 14.36 -5.02
N SER A 142 -8.13 14.34 -4.81
CA SER A 142 -7.13 14.40 -5.88
C SER A 142 -6.53 13.05 -6.25
N ALA A 143 -7.03 11.96 -5.65
CA ALA A 143 -6.50 10.63 -5.90
C ALA A 143 -6.87 10.16 -7.31
N GLN A 144 -5.97 9.37 -7.91
CA GLN A 144 -6.16 8.79 -9.23
C GLN A 144 -6.46 7.30 -9.08
N ASN A 145 -7.35 6.75 -9.89
CA ASN A 145 -7.47 5.31 -10.00
C ASN A 145 -6.12 4.71 -10.40
N ALA A 146 -5.79 3.57 -9.80
CA ALA A 146 -4.60 2.79 -10.14
C ALA A 146 -5.03 1.32 -10.20
N SER A 147 -4.58 0.56 -11.19
CA SER A 147 -4.76 -0.89 -11.19
C SER A 147 -3.77 -1.56 -10.22
N PRO A 148 -4.05 -2.79 -9.74
CA PRO A 148 -3.10 -3.61 -9.00
C PRO A 148 -1.71 -3.68 -9.64
N ALA A 149 -1.68 -3.96 -10.95
CA ALA A 149 -0.45 -4.04 -11.73
C ALA A 149 0.30 -2.69 -11.76
N GLU A 150 -0.42 -1.56 -11.91
CA GLU A 150 0.19 -0.23 -11.85
C GLU A 150 0.80 0.07 -10.49
N ILE A 151 0.18 -0.37 -9.39
CA ILE A 151 0.72 -0.19 -8.02
C ILE A 151 2.04 -0.96 -7.89
N ALA A 152 2.04 -2.24 -8.23
CA ALA A 152 3.22 -3.10 -8.11
C ALA A 152 4.36 -2.66 -9.04
N ASP A 153 4.05 -2.38 -10.32
CA ASP A 153 5.03 -1.92 -11.30
C ASP A 153 5.69 -0.61 -10.88
N LEU A 154 4.91 0.33 -10.38
CA LEU A 154 5.43 1.63 -9.99
C LEU A 154 6.41 1.49 -8.81
N LEU A 155 6.05 0.67 -7.81
CA LEU A 155 6.93 0.40 -6.68
C LEU A 155 8.19 -0.38 -7.09
N ALA A 156 8.07 -1.34 -8.01
CA ALA A 156 9.21 -2.08 -8.54
C ALA A 156 10.17 -1.20 -9.37
N ARG A 157 9.63 -0.25 -10.14
CA ARG A 157 10.43 0.71 -10.91
C ARG A 157 11.20 1.66 -10.01
N GLU A 158 10.60 2.10 -8.90
CA GLU A 158 11.30 2.94 -7.92
C GLU A 158 12.55 2.27 -7.35
N LEU A 159 12.53 0.94 -7.16
CA LEU A 159 13.69 0.19 -6.69
C LEU A 159 14.85 0.30 -7.69
N SER A 160 14.53 0.42 -8.98
CA SER A 160 15.51 0.49 -10.07
C SER A 160 15.91 1.91 -10.46
N ALA A 161 15.16 2.94 -10.03
CA ALA A 161 15.44 4.32 -10.37
C ALA A 161 16.67 4.84 -9.61
N PRO A 162 17.54 5.68 -10.18
CA PRO A 162 18.59 6.33 -9.41
C PRO A 162 18.00 7.29 -8.36
N LEU A 163 18.57 7.35 -7.16
CA LEU A 163 18.22 8.41 -6.21
C LEU A 163 18.68 9.77 -6.77
N LEU A 164 17.75 10.55 -7.31
CA LEU A 164 18.00 11.97 -7.51
C LEU A 164 18.01 12.63 -6.14
N ARG A 165 19.21 12.94 -5.63
CA ARG A 165 19.38 13.74 -4.40
C ARG A 165 18.72 15.10 -4.62
N ALA A 166 17.51 15.29 -4.10
CA ALA A 166 16.98 16.61 -3.84
C ALA A 166 17.77 17.22 -2.67
N GLY A 167 18.88 17.90 -2.97
CA GLY A 167 19.60 18.71 -1.99
C GLY A 167 21.12 18.66 -2.07
N LYS A 168 21.70 19.34 -3.08
CA LYS A 168 22.91 20.18 -3.02
C LYS A 168 23.25 20.68 -4.43
N LEU A 169 22.45 21.64 -4.90
CA LEU A 169 22.78 22.52 -6.02
C LEU A 169 22.43 23.94 -5.57
N ALA A 170 23.13 24.40 -4.55
CA ALA A 170 23.22 25.81 -4.18
C ALA A 170 24.58 25.98 -3.50
N VAL A 171 25.35 26.98 -3.95
CA VAL A 171 26.78 27.22 -3.65
C VAL A 171 27.66 26.17 -4.35
N GLU A 172 28.29 26.41 -5.50
CA GLU A 172 29.22 27.50 -5.84
C GLU A 172 29.14 27.83 -7.34
N LEU A 173 28.52 28.95 -7.73
CA LEU A 173 28.75 29.60 -9.03
C LEU A 173 28.40 31.10 -8.90
N GLN A 174 29.15 31.80 -8.06
CA GLN A 174 29.46 33.23 -8.19
C GLN A 174 30.90 33.34 -7.66
N GLN A 175 31.88 33.30 -8.58
CA GLN A 175 32.66 34.47 -9.01
C GLN A 175 33.48 35.07 -7.88
#